data_AF-A0A838HH45-F1
#
_entry.id   AF-A0A838HH45-F1
#
_cell.length_a   1.000
_cell.length_b   1.000
_cell.length_c   1.000
_cell.angle_alpha   90.00
_cell.angle_beta   90.00
_cell.angle_gamma   90.00
#
_symmetry.space_group_name_H-M   'P 1'
#
loop_
_entity.id
_entity.type
_entity.pdbx_description
1 polymer ?
#
loop_
_entity_poly.entity_id
_entity_poly.type
_entity_poly.pdbx_seq_one_letter_code
_entity_poly.pdbx_strand_id
1 'polypeptide(L)'
;MAARLAAARRMALPRAKGGGGYPIGLVVAPIVAVPEWQTEYTRLLDDAQAALPAGCDLTWELITHRFTPGSRETLLGWYPNSTLEMVPETRIAKRNKFGGIKHVYPRDAMREMRGWFEREIAARFPGAPILYWT
;
A
#
# COMPACT_ATOMS: atom_id res chain seq x y z
N MET A 1 -9.94 -0.93 9.91
CA MET A 1 -9.90 -1.53 8.56
C MET A 1 -11.29 -1.92 8.06
N ALA A 2 -12.06 -2.70 8.83
CA ALA A 2 -13.38 -3.24 8.46
C ALA A 2 -14.36 -2.25 7.78
N ALA A 3 -14.55 -1.03 8.30
CA ALA A 3 -15.49 -0.06 7.71
C ALA A 3 -15.12 0.36 6.27
N ARG A 4 -13.81 0.46 5.96
CA ARG A 4 -13.33 0.81 4.61
C ARG A 4 -13.60 -0.32 3.62
N LEU A 5 -13.31 -1.55 4.02
CA LEU A 5 -13.59 -2.73 3.20
C LEU A 5 -15.09 -2.96 3.00
N ALA A 6 -15.92 -2.68 4.02
CA ALA A 6 -17.37 -2.74 3.91
C ALA A 6 -17.91 -1.71 2.90
N ALA A 7 -17.38 -0.48 2.92
CA ALA A 7 -17.72 0.54 1.93
C ALA A 7 -17.30 0.11 0.50
N ALA A 8 -16.08 -0.39 0.33
CA ALA A 8 -15.59 -0.90 -0.95
C ALA A 8 -16.46 -2.06 -1.47
N ARG A 9 -16.81 -3.03 -0.60
CA ARG A 9 -17.73 -4.12 -0.91
C ARG A 9 -19.08 -3.61 -1.39
N ARG A 10 -19.66 -2.61 -0.71
CA ARG A 10 -20.94 -2.01 -1.12
C ARG A 10 -20.86 -1.38 -2.50
N MET A 11 -19.76 -0.70 -2.83
CA MET A 11 -19.56 -0.11 -4.15
C MET A 11 -19.41 -1.19 -5.24
N ALA A 12 -18.65 -2.25 -4.96
CA ALA A 12 -18.37 -3.34 -5.90
C ALA A 12 -19.56 -4.29 -6.14
N LEU A 13 -20.41 -4.51 -5.13
CA LEU A 13 -21.55 -5.42 -5.28
C LEU A 13 -22.49 -4.96 -6.41
N PRO A 14 -23.05 -5.88 -7.20
CA PRO A 14 -24.04 -5.53 -8.21
C PRO A 14 -25.24 -4.80 -7.59
N ARG A 15 -25.87 -3.90 -8.37
CA ARG A 15 -27.09 -3.19 -7.95
C ARG A 15 -28.22 -4.12 -7.52
N ALA A 16 -28.37 -5.26 -8.20
CA ALA A 16 -29.34 -6.30 -7.85
C ALA A 16 -29.12 -6.92 -6.45
N LYS A 17 -27.91 -6.78 -5.88
CA LYS A 17 -27.54 -7.21 -4.52
C LYS A 17 -27.41 -6.02 -3.55
N GLY A 18 -27.99 -4.86 -3.88
CA GLY A 18 -27.98 -3.66 -3.05
C GLY A 18 -26.67 -2.86 -3.07
N GLY A 19 -25.77 -3.13 -4.03
CA GLY A 19 -24.51 -2.42 -4.20
C GLY A 19 -24.52 -1.35 -5.31
N GLY A 20 -23.35 -0.84 -5.65
CA GLY A 20 -23.17 0.20 -6.68
C GLY A 20 -22.91 -0.33 -8.10
N GLY A 21 -22.31 -1.52 -8.21
CA GLY A 21 -21.82 -2.10 -9.46
C GLY A 21 -20.64 -1.35 -10.08
N TYR A 22 -19.85 -0.64 -9.26
CA TYR A 22 -18.71 0.15 -9.73
C TYR A 22 -17.42 -0.68 -9.73
N PRO A 23 -16.48 -0.37 -10.66
CA PRO A 23 -15.09 -0.78 -10.47
C PRO A 23 -14.53 -0.15 -9.19
N ILE A 24 -13.69 -0.90 -8.49
CA ILE A 24 -13.05 -0.44 -7.26
C ILE A 24 -11.52 -0.53 -7.35
N GLY A 25 -10.83 0.28 -6.56
CA GLY A 25 -9.38 0.26 -6.43
C GLY A 25 -8.97 0.23 -4.97
N LEU A 26 -7.94 -0.54 -4.63
CA LEU A 26 -7.32 -0.54 -3.32
C LEU A 26 -5.90 0.03 -3.41
N VAL A 27 -5.63 1.04 -2.59
CA VAL A 27 -4.31 1.65 -2.45
C VAL A 27 -3.67 1.16 -1.15
N VAL A 28 -2.56 0.43 -1.25
CA VAL A 28 -1.75 0.04 -0.09
C VAL A 28 -0.64 1.07 0.07
N ALA A 29 -0.87 2.03 0.97
CA ALA A 29 0.04 3.14 1.19
C ALA A 29 -0.03 3.68 2.65
N PRO A 30 1.12 4.01 3.26
CA PRO A 30 2.47 3.64 2.82
C PRO A 30 2.76 2.15 3.10
N ILE A 31 3.51 1.49 2.22
CA ILE A 31 4.12 0.19 2.51
C ILE A 31 5.37 0.43 3.37
N VAL A 32 5.38 -0.11 4.59
CA VAL A 32 6.44 0.07 5.58
C VAL A 32 7.12 -1.27 5.84
N ALA A 33 8.45 -1.33 5.69
CA ALA A 33 9.23 -2.53 6.01
C ALA A 33 9.55 -2.57 7.52
N VAL A 34 8.50 -2.76 8.32
CA VAL A 34 8.64 -3.11 9.74
C VAL A 34 9.07 -4.56 9.90
N PRO A 35 9.60 -4.97 11.07
CA PRO A 35 9.73 -6.39 11.38
C PRO A 35 8.41 -7.12 11.12
N GLU A 36 8.49 -8.31 10.52
CA GLU A 36 7.31 -9.13 10.19
C GLU A 36 6.29 -8.47 9.24
N TRP A 37 6.72 -7.50 8.42
CA TRP A 37 5.82 -6.84 7.45
C TRP A 37 5.03 -7.85 6.61
N GLN A 38 5.63 -8.98 6.20
CA GLN A 38 4.94 -10.03 5.45
C GLN A 38 3.71 -10.56 6.18
N THR A 39 3.83 -10.84 7.48
CA THR A 39 2.71 -11.30 8.31
C THR A 39 1.59 -10.27 8.37
N GLU A 40 1.94 -9.00 8.59
CA GLU A 40 0.95 -7.92 8.71
C GLU A 40 0.24 -7.66 7.37
N TYR A 41 0.97 -7.68 6.26
CA TYR A 41 0.36 -7.52 4.94
C TYR A 41 -0.39 -8.77 4.49
N THR A 42 -0.01 -9.98 4.93
CA THR A 42 -0.81 -11.20 4.72
C THR A 42 -2.18 -11.01 5.34
N ARG A 43 -2.25 -10.59 6.62
CA ARG A 43 -3.52 -10.31 7.30
C ARG A 43 -4.35 -9.26 6.56
N LEU A 44 -3.71 -8.18 6.09
CA LEU A 44 -4.39 -7.14 5.31
C LEU A 44 -5.01 -7.69 4.03
N LEU A 45 -4.29 -8.53 3.29
CA LEU A 45 -4.76 -9.12 2.05
C LEU A 45 -5.84 -10.18 2.30
N ASP A 46 -5.73 -10.96 3.38
CA ASP A 46 -6.74 -11.94 3.80
C ASP A 46 -8.05 -11.25 4.21
N ASP A 47 -7.98 -10.16 4.99
CA ASP A 47 -9.13 -9.33 5.35
C ASP A 47 -9.83 -8.77 4.10
N ALA A 48 -9.05 -8.29 3.13
CA ALA A 48 -9.58 -7.79 1.86
C ALA A 48 -10.25 -8.91 1.05
N GLN A 49 -9.65 -10.11 1.02
CA GLN A 49 -10.20 -11.26 0.29
C GLN A 49 -11.51 -11.73 0.92
N ALA A 50 -11.59 -11.77 2.24
CA ALA A 50 -12.80 -12.15 2.97
C ALA A 50 -13.93 -11.11 2.78
N ALA A 51 -13.58 -9.82 2.70
CA ALA A 51 -14.55 -8.74 2.62
C ALA A 51 -15.08 -8.49 1.20
N LEU A 52 -14.27 -8.64 0.16
CA LEU A 52 -14.66 -8.28 -1.20
C LEU A 52 -15.38 -9.41 -1.94
N PRO A 53 -16.32 -9.10 -2.85
CA PRO A 53 -16.95 -10.12 -3.67
C PRO A 53 -15.95 -10.72 -4.65
N ALA A 54 -15.97 -12.05 -4.79
CA ALA A 54 -15.14 -12.76 -5.77
C ALA A 54 -15.43 -12.28 -7.20
N GLY A 55 -14.36 -12.05 -7.98
CA GLY A 55 -14.46 -11.61 -9.38
C GLY A 55 -14.95 -10.17 -9.57
N CYS A 56 -14.97 -9.34 -8.54
CA CYS A 56 -15.23 -7.91 -8.72
C CYS A 56 -14.12 -7.23 -9.53
N ASP A 57 -14.48 -6.17 -10.25
CA ASP A 57 -13.53 -5.33 -10.98
C ASP A 57 -12.68 -4.53 -9.99
N LEU A 58 -11.48 -5.03 -9.72
CA LEU A 58 -10.58 -4.56 -8.68
C LEU A 58 -9.21 -4.25 -9.27
N THR A 59 -8.66 -3.09 -8.92
CA THR A 59 -7.28 -2.70 -9.23
C THR A 59 -6.47 -2.42 -7.96
N TRP A 60 -5.14 -2.53 -8.06
CA TRP A 60 -4.22 -2.31 -6.95
C TRP A 60 -3.20 -1.22 -7.25
N GLU A 61 -2.96 -0.34 -6.27
CA GLU A 61 -1.90 0.67 -6.30
C GLU A 61 -1.00 0.48 -5.07
N LEU A 62 0.30 0.30 -5.29
CA LEU A 62 1.24 -0.06 -4.22
C LEU A 62 2.28 1.06 -4.05
N ILE A 63 2.31 1.68 -2.88
CA ILE A 63 3.12 2.88 -2.64
C ILE A 63 3.96 2.68 -1.40
N THR A 64 5.27 2.59 -1.58
CA THR A 64 6.21 2.46 -0.47
C THR A 64 6.38 3.76 0.31
N HIS A 65 6.67 3.60 1.60
CA HIS A 65 7.02 4.71 2.46
C HIS A 65 8.21 5.48 1.89
N ARG A 66 8.08 6.80 1.88
CA ARG A 66 9.09 7.75 1.43
C ARG A 66 8.94 9.05 2.20
N PHE A 67 10.04 9.78 2.38
CA PHE A 67 10.01 11.07 3.06
C PHE A 67 11.01 12.04 2.44
N THR A 68 10.77 13.34 2.58
CA THR A 68 11.74 14.40 2.29
C THR A 68 12.38 14.86 3.62
N PRO A 69 13.54 15.52 3.59
CA PRO A 69 14.11 16.13 4.80
C PRO A 69 13.10 17.02 5.55
N GLY A 70 12.40 17.88 4.81
CA GLY A 70 11.37 18.76 5.39
C GLY A 70 10.17 18.00 5.96
N SER A 71 9.66 16.96 5.27
CA SER A 71 8.51 16.20 5.82
C SER A 71 8.89 15.44 7.08
N ARG A 72 10.14 14.95 7.17
CA ARG A 72 10.68 14.31 8.37
C ARG A 72 10.79 15.30 9.53
N GLU A 73 11.37 16.47 9.30
CA GLU A 73 11.50 17.52 10.32
C GLU A 73 10.14 17.95 10.86
N THR A 74 9.18 18.25 9.98
CA THR A 74 7.80 18.58 10.37
C THR A 74 7.16 17.46 11.18
N LEU A 75 7.28 16.21 10.74
CA LEU A 75 6.66 15.07 11.43
C LEU A 75 7.25 14.88 12.83
N LEU A 76 8.58 14.94 12.98
CA LEU A 76 9.24 14.79 14.27
C LEU A 76 8.97 15.99 15.20
N GLY A 77 8.77 17.19 14.65
CA GLY A 77 8.34 18.35 15.42
C GLY A 77 6.94 18.20 16.01
N TRP A 78 6.00 17.60 15.28
CA TRP A 78 4.64 17.34 15.76
C TRP A 78 4.55 16.08 16.63
N TYR A 79 5.32 15.04 16.29
CA TYR A 79 5.27 13.72 16.91
C TYR A 79 6.68 13.28 17.34
N PRO A 80 7.22 13.86 18.42
CA PRO A 80 8.59 13.58 18.87
C PRO A 80 8.81 12.12 19.28
N ASN A 81 7.75 11.43 19.72
CA ASN A 81 7.77 10.02 20.11
C ASN A 81 7.37 9.06 18.98
N SER A 82 7.38 9.54 17.72
CA SER A 82 7.07 8.69 16.56
C SER A 82 8.07 7.54 16.46
N THR A 83 7.55 6.31 16.34
CA THR A 83 8.35 5.10 16.10
C THR A 83 8.60 4.84 14.61
N LEU A 84 8.14 5.74 13.73
CA LEU A 84 8.31 5.61 12.29
C LEU A 84 9.77 5.80 11.90
N GLU A 85 10.36 4.77 11.31
CA GLU A 85 11.75 4.80 10.84
C GLU A 85 11.90 5.76 9.64
N MET A 86 12.70 6.81 9.86
CA MET A 86 13.03 7.84 8.88
C MET A 86 14.51 8.21 8.98
N VAL A 87 15.41 7.24 8.99
CA VAL A 87 16.87 7.45 9.08
C VAL A 87 17.42 7.59 7.65
N PRO A 88 17.87 8.77 7.20
CA PRO A 88 18.33 8.96 5.83
C PRO A 88 19.43 7.99 5.37
N GLU A 89 20.29 7.56 6.30
CA GLU A 89 21.44 6.68 6.06
C GLU A 89 21.03 5.25 5.70
N THR A 90 19.83 4.81 6.09
CA THR A 90 19.27 3.49 5.73
C THR A 90 18.48 3.54 4.41
N ARG A 91 18.43 4.71 3.78
CA ARG A 91 17.59 5.01 2.61
C ARG A 91 18.41 5.39 1.40
N ILE A 92 17.78 5.29 0.23
CA ILE A 92 18.34 5.79 -1.02
C ILE A 92 17.72 7.16 -1.31
N ALA A 93 18.57 8.18 -1.42
CA ALA A 93 18.17 9.51 -1.88
C ALA A 93 17.89 9.48 -3.40
N LYS A 94 16.68 9.87 -3.79
CA LYS A 94 16.29 10.10 -5.19
C LYS A 94 16.00 11.57 -5.40
N ARG A 95 16.63 12.16 -6.41
CA ARG A 95 16.35 13.53 -6.88
C ARG A 95 15.21 13.50 -7.89
N ASN A 96 14.30 14.46 -7.79
CA ASN A 96 13.28 14.71 -8.80
C ASN A 96 13.78 15.74 -9.83
N LYS A 97 13.00 15.95 -10.91
CA LYS A 97 13.32 16.90 -11.98
C LYS A 97 13.41 18.38 -11.55
N PHE A 98 12.90 18.71 -10.37
CA PHE A 98 12.87 20.08 -9.83
C PHE A 98 13.87 20.27 -8.69
N GLY A 99 14.83 19.35 -8.51
CA GLY A 99 15.87 19.44 -7.49
C GLY A 99 15.46 18.94 -6.09
N GLY A 100 14.21 18.53 -5.89
CA GLY A 100 13.73 17.97 -4.63
C GLY A 100 14.30 16.58 -4.35
N ILE A 101 14.67 16.32 -3.09
CA ILE A 101 15.21 15.03 -2.63
C ILE A 101 14.13 14.28 -1.84
N LYS A 102 13.93 13.02 -2.18
CA LYS A 102 13.15 12.07 -1.39
C LYS A 102 13.98 10.85 -1.03
N HIS A 103 13.75 10.28 0.14
CA HIS A 103 14.37 9.07 0.64
C HIS A 103 13.39 7.91 0.44
N VAL A 104 13.87 6.81 -0.15
CA VAL A 104 13.11 5.58 -0.41
C VAL A 104 13.88 4.36 0.10
N TYR A 105 13.23 3.19 0.18
CA TYR A 105 13.90 1.94 0.53
C TYR A 105 15.06 1.59 -0.44
N PRO A 106 16.09 0.87 0.05
CA PRO A 106 17.10 0.24 -0.79
C PRO A 106 16.51 -0.65 -1.88
N ARG A 107 17.24 -0.82 -2.99
CA ARG A 107 16.77 -1.56 -4.17
C ARG A 107 16.39 -3.00 -3.86
N ASP A 108 17.16 -3.69 -3.01
CA ASP A 108 16.89 -5.08 -2.66
C ASP A 108 15.61 -5.23 -1.85
N ALA A 109 15.40 -4.38 -0.84
CA ALA A 109 14.15 -4.34 -0.07
C ALA A 109 12.94 -3.99 -0.97
N MET A 110 13.09 -3.04 -1.90
CA MET A 110 12.05 -2.72 -2.88
C MET A 110 11.70 -3.93 -3.75
N ARG A 111 12.70 -4.68 -4.23
CA ARG A 111 12.50 -5.88 -5.07
C ARG A 111 11.81 -6.98 -4.28
N GLU A 112 12.23 -7.21 -3.04
CA GLU A 112 11.64 -8.22 -2.16
C GLU A 112 10.16 -7.92 -1.88
N MET A 113 9.85 -6.70 -1.42
CA MET A 113 8.47 -6.33 -1.14
C MET A 113 7.61 -6.39 -2.40
N ARG A 114 8.10 -5.85 -3.53
CA ARG A 114 7.36 -5.88 -4.79
C ARG A 114 7.04 -7.31 -5.23
N GLY A 115 8.04 -8.20 -5.26
CA GLY A 115 7.86 -9.58 -5.68
C GLY A 115 6.93 -10.36 -4.74
N TRP A 116 6.97 -10.06 -3.44
CA TRP A 116 6.02 -10.62 -2.49
C TRP A 116 4.58 -10.15 -2.78
N PHE A 117 4.35 -8.84 -2.91
CA PHE A 117 3.01 -8.31 -3.17
C PHE A 117 2.44 -8.82 -4.50
N GLU A 118 3.25 -8.82 -5.57
CA GLU A 118 2.82 -9.34 -6.88
C GLU A 118 2.34 -10.80 -6.78
N ARG A 119 3.07 -11.65 -6.05
CA ARG A 119 2.68 -13.05 -5.83
C ARG A 119 1.44 -13.19 -4.95
N GLU A 120 1.40 -12.52 -3.81
CA GLU A 120 0.30 -12.66 -2.84
C GLU A 120 -1.02 -12.10 -3.37
N ILE A 121 -0.98 -11.01 -4.13
CA ILE A 121 -2.16 -10.44 -4.81
C ILE A 121 -2.63 -11.38 -5.91
N ALA A 122 -1.74 -11.88 -6.77
CA ALA A 122 -2.10 -12.80 -7.85
C ALA A 122 -2.77 -14.09 -7.32
N ALA A 123 -2.31 -14.60 -6.18
CA ALA A 123 -2.88 -15.79 -5.56
C ALA A 123 -4.31 -15.55 -5.00
N ARG A 124 -4.58 -14.37 -4.44
CA ARG A 124 -5.86 -14.07 -3.77
C ARG A 124 -6.91 -13.43 -4.68
N PHE A 125 -6.46 -12.62 -5.64
CA PHE A 125 -7.28 -11.79 -6.53
C PHE A 125 -6.88 -12.04 -7.99
N PRO A 126 -7.13 -13.25 -8.52
CA PRO A 126 -6.75 -13.57 -9.89
C PRO A 126 -7.43 -12.59 -10.87
N GLY A 127 -6.63 -11.98 -11.74
CA GLY A 127 -7.12 -11.02 -12.74
C GLY A 127 -7.24 -9.56 -12.26
N ALA A 128 -6.95 -9.26 -10.98
CA ALA A 128 -6.90 -7.88 -10.48
C ALA A 128 -5.54 -7.24 -10.78
N PRO A 129 -5.42 -6.29 -11.73
CA PRO A 129 -4.13 -5.75 -12.12
C PRO A 129 -3.54 -4.83 -11.04
N ILE A 130 -2.22 -4.93 -10.87
CA ILE A 130 -1.42 -3.93 -10.15
C ILE A 130 -1.08 -2.82 -11.15
N LEU A 131 -1.64 -1.63 -10.93
CA LEU A 131 -1.47 -0.49 -11.84
C LEU A 131 -0.05 0.06 -11.78
N TYR A 132 0.51 0.18 -10.58
CA TYR A 132 1.90 0.61 -10.38
C TYR A 132 2.45 0.29 -8.99
N TRP A 133 3.78 0.33 -8.90
CA TRP A 133 4.58 0.26 -7.69
C TRP A 133 5.52 1.47 -7.64
N THR A 134 5.52 2.25 -6.55
CA THR A 134 6.38 3.45 -6.43
C THR A 134 7.01 3.69 -5.06
#